data_AF-A0A0Q8WJD7-F1
#
_entry.id   AF-A0A0Q8WJD7-F1
#
_cell.length_a   1.000
_cell.length_b   1.000
_cell.length_c   1.000
_cell.angle_alpha   90.00
_cell.angle_beta   90.00
_cell.angle_gamma   90.00
#
_symmetry.space_group_name_H-M   'P 1'
#
loop_
_entity.id
_entity.type
_entity.pdbx_description
1 polymer ?
#
loop_
_entity_poly.entity_id
_entity_poly.type
_entity_poly.pdbx_seq_one_letter_code
_entity_poly.pdbx_strand_id
1 'polypeptide(L)' 'MKTSLGGDDGGVVGELAAVAEAKRVLSRREEVAVRKARHTGLSWAEIGTLLGVTRQTIHRKYRKVG' A
#
# COMPACT_ATOMS: atom_id res chain seq x y z
N MET A 1 24.36 8.43 25.48
CA MET A 1 22.99 8.92 25.69
C MET A 1 22.09 7.72 25.89
N LYS A 2 21.56 7.52 27.10
CA LYS A 2 20.57 6.48 27.40
C LYS A 2 19.23 7.20 27.45
N THR A 3 18.38 7.02 26.45
CA THR A 3 17.01 7.54 26.52
C THR A 3 16.22 6.61 27.43
N SER A 4 15.77 7.16 28.54
CA SER A 4 14.92 6.51 29.53
C SER A 4 13.65 6.00 28.87
N LEU A 5 13.50 4.68 28.81
CA LEU A 5 12.28 3.97 28.45
C LEU A 5 11.36 4.03 29.68
N GLY A 6 10.65 5.14 29.82
CA GLY A 6 9.82 5.43 30.99
C GLY A 6 8.53 6.10 30.58
N GLY A 7 7.55 5.26 30.20
CA GLY A 7 6.19 5.66 29.82
C GLY A 7 6.02 5.86 28.32
N ASP A 8 5.21 5.03 27.68
CA ASP A 8 4.78 5.14 26.27
C ASP A 8 5.63 4.45 25.17
N ASP A 9 6.47 3.45 25.49
CA ASP A 9 7.10 2.61 24.45
C ASP A 9 6.09 1.75 23.67
N GLY A 10 4.88 1.57 24.21
CA GLY A 10 3.75 0.96 23.51
C GLY A 10 3.08 1.87 22.49
N GLY A 11 3.25 3.20 22.62
CA GLY A 11 2.57 4.20 21.79
C GLY A 11 3.15 4.28 20.38
N VAL A 12 4.45 4.61 20.25
CA VAL A 12 5.09 4.79 18.93
C VAL A 12 5.25 3.45 18.19
N VAL A 13 5.71 2.40 18.87
CA VAL A 13 5.87 1.07 18.26
C VAL A 13 4.50 0.48 17.89
N GLY A 14 3.50 0.64 18.76
CA GLY A 14 2.12 0.22 18.50
C GLY A 14 1.49 0.97 17.34
N GLU A 15 1.70 2.29 17.26
CA GLU A 15 1.22 3.12 16.15
C GLU A 15 1.86 2.69 14.82
N LEU A 16 3.17 2.46 14.78
CA LEU A 16 3.84 1.94 13.58
C LEU A 16 3.31 0.56 13.17
N ALA A 17 3.02 -0.32 14.13
CA ALA A 17 2.41 -1.62 13.85
C ALA A 17 0.98 -1.49 13.31
N ALA A 18 0.18 -0.57 13.87
CA ALA A 18 -1.16 -0.26 13.39
C ALA A 18 -1.14 0.31 11.97
N VAL A 19 -0.25 1.26 11.69
CA VAL A 19 0.00 1.78 10.34
C VAL A 19 0.41 0.68 9.38
N ALA A 20 1.26 -0.26 9.81
CA ALA A 20 1.68 -1.39 8.99
C ALA A 20 0.51 -2.35 8.67
N GLU A 21 -0.39 -2.60 9.61
CA GLU A 21 -1.61 -3.38 9.35
C GLU A 21 -2.55 -2.63 8.40
N ALA A 22 -2.77 -1.34 8.63
CA ALA A 22 -3.60 -0.51 7.75
C ALA A 22 -3.07 -0.51 6.30
N LYS A 23 -1.75 -0.40 6.11
CA LYS A 23 -1.11 -0.53 4.80
C LYS A 23 -1.33 -1.91 4.17
N ARG A 24 -1.29 -2.99 4.96
CA ARG A 24 -1.56 -4.35 4.48
C ARG A 24 -3.01 -4.50 4.01
N VAL A 25 -3.97 -4.01 4.78
CA VAL A 25 -5.39 -3.99 4.41
C VAL A 25 -5.60 -3.17 3.13
N LEU A 26 -5.01 -1.99 3.06
CA LEU A 26 -5.11 -1.11 1.89
C LEU A 26 -4.51 -1.77 0.65
N SER A 27 -3.34 -2.40 0.77
CA SER A 27 -2.71 -3.12 -0.34
C SER A 27 -3.61 -4.23 -0.89
N ARG A 28 -4.23 -5.05 -0.03
CA ARG A 28 -5.17 -6.10 -0.47
C ARG A 28 -6.37 -5.52 -1.24
N ARG A 29 -6.93 -4.40 -0.76
CA ARG A 29 -8.04 -3.70 -1.42
C ARG A 29 -7.60 -3.13 -2.77
N GLU A 30 -6.41 -2.54 -2.84
CA GLU A 30 -5.82 -2.02 -4.07
C GLU A 30 -5.64 -3.14 -5.10
N GLU A 31 -5.12 -4.31 -4.72
CA GLU A 31 -4.96 -5.46 -5.61
C GLU A 31 -6.29 -5.93 -6.23
N VAL A 32 -7.36 -6.01 -5.42
CA VAL A 32 -8.70 -6.36 -5.92
C VAL A 32 -9.24 -5.30 -6.88
N ALA A 33 -9.09 -4.01 -6.54
CA ALA A 33 -9.54 -2.89 -7.38
C ALA A 33 -8.78 -2.87 -8.72
N VAL A 34 -7.46 -3.06 -8.69
CA VAL A 34 -6.61 -3.13 -9.89
C VAL A 34 -7.03 -4.30 -10.78
N ARG A 35 -7.24 -5.49 -10.21
CA ARG A 35 -7.70 -6.65 -10.99
C ARG A 35 -9.05 -6.38 -11.66
N LYS A 36 -10.01 -5.80 -10.93
CA LYS A 36 -11.32 -5.41 -11.48
C LYS A 36 -11.17 -4.38 -12.60
N ALA A 37 -10.36 -3.34 -12.40
CA ALA A 37 -10.10 -2.32 -13.41
C ALA A 37 -9.46 -2.90 -14.68
N ARG A 38 -8.53 -3.85 -14.53
CA ARG A 38 -7.95 -4.58 -15.66
C ARG A 38 -8.99 -5.42 -16.39
N HIS A 39 -9.89 -6.11 -15.68
CA HIS A 39 -10.97 -6.88 -16.28
C HIS A 39 -12.01 -6.01 -17.01
N THR A 40 -12.21 -4.76 -16.58
CA THR A 40 -13.08 -3.80 -17.27
C THR A 40 -12.39 -3.08 -18.43
N GLY A 41 -11.14 -3.43 -18.75
CA GLY A 41 -10.41 -2.90 -19.90
C GLY A 41 -9.58 -1.65 -19.64
N LEU A 42 -9.51 -1.11 -18.42
CA LEU A 42 -8.69 0.07 -18.13
C LEU A 42 -7.21 -0.27 -18.35
N SER A 43 -6.49 0.64 -19.01
CA SER A 43 -5.04 0.52 -19.20
C SER A 43 -4.27 0.68 -17.89
N TRP A 44 -3.05 0.16 -17.85
CA TRP A 44 -2.14 0.36 -16.71
C TRP A 44 -1.82 1.84 -16.45
N ALA A 45 -1.88 2.69 -17.48
CA ALA A 45 -1.65 4.12 -17.33
C ALA A 45 -2.82 4.79 -16.61
N GLU A 46 -4.06 4.50 -17.03
CA GLU A 46 -5.28 5.03 -16.40
C GLU A 46 -5.40 4.60 -14.93
N ILE A 47 -5.13 3.32 -14.65
CA ILE A 47 -5.11 2.79 -13.28
C ILE A 47 -4.06 3.52 -12.43
N GLY A 48 -2.87 3.78 -12.98
CA GLY A 48 -1.83 4.52 -12.28
C GLY A 48 -2.25 5.96 -11.96
N THR A 49 -2.81 6.66 -12.95
CA THR A 49 -3.35 8.03 -12.76
C THR A 49 -4.39 8.06 -11.65
N LEU A 50 -5.33 7.11 -11.61
CA LEU A 50 -6.37 7.04 -10.58
C LEU A 50 -5.81 6.73 -9.18
N LEU A 51 -4.71 5.96 -9.10
CA LEU A 51 -4.04 5.63 -7.84
C LEU A 51 -2.97 6.67 -7.45
N GLY A 52 -2.78 7.74 -8.21
CA GLY A 52 -1.77 8.77 -7.94
C GLY A 52 -0.32 8.28 -8.11
N VAL A 53 -0.10 7.21 -8.89
CA VAL A 53 1.21 6.61 -9.10
C VAL A 53 1.53 6.50 -10.59
N THR A 54 2.82 6.45 -10.91
CA THR A 54 3.22 6.32 -12.33
C THR A 54 2.86 4.94 -12.89
N ARG A 55 2.66 4.87 -14.21
CA ARG A 55 2.50 3.60 -14.96
C ARG A 55 3.63 2.62 -14.64
N GLN A 56 4.86 3.10 -14.50
CA GLN A 56 6.02 2.26 -14.19
C GLN A 56 5.92 1.65 -12.78
N THR A 57 5.45 2.42 -11.80
CA THR A 57 5.20 1.95 -10.43
C THR A 57 4.19 0.81 -10.41
N ILE A 58 3.05 1.01 -11.07
CA ILE A 58 2.00 -0.02 -11.18
C ILE A 58 2.53 -1.25 -11.91
N HIS A 59 3.20 -1.06 -13.05
CA HIS A 59 3.72 -2.18 -13.82
C HIS A 59 4.74 -2.98 -13.00
N ARG A 60 5.65 -2.33 -12.26
CA ARG A 60 6.61 -3.00 -11.38
C ARG A 60 5.93 -3.79 -10.26
N LYS A 61 4.87 -3.22 -9.65
CA LYS A 61 4.11 -3.82 -8.54
C LYS A 61 3.28 -5.02 -9.00
N TYR A 62 2.65 -4.91 -10.17
CA TYR A 62 1.67 -5.89 -10.66
C TYR A 62 2.17 -6.84 -11.76
N ARG A 63 3.41 -6.71 -12.24
CA ARG A 63 3.97 -7.61 -13.28
C ARG A 63 3.98 -9.10 -12.92
N LYS A 64 3.91 -9.44 -11.63
CA LYS A 64 3.90 -10.84 -11.13
C LYS A 64 2.50 -11.42 -10.99
N VAL A 65 1.47 -10.59 -11.12
CA VAL A 65 0.06 -10.94 -10.87
C VAL A 65 -0.72 -11.05 -12.19
N GLY A 66 -0.02 -10.99 -13.32
CA GLY A 66 -0.54 -11.20 -14.67
C GLY A 66 -0.30 -12.62 -15.14
#